data_AF-K0AZ07-F1
#
_entry.id   AF-K0AZ07-F1
#
_cell.length_a   1.000
_cell.length_b   1.000
_cell.length_c   1.000
_cell.angle_alpha   90.00
_cell.angle_beta   90.00
_cell.angle_gamma   90.00
#
_symmetry.space_group_name_H-M   'P 1'
#
loop_
_entity.id
_entity.type
_entity.pdbx_description
1 polymer ?
#
loop_
_entity_poly.entity_id
_entity_poly.type
_entity_poly.pdbx_seq_one_letter_code
_entity_poly.pdbx_strand_id
1 'polypeptide(L)'
;MLKNAGYILFDKIKYRQVVKKDTQAHNLKSEKENVEKALRRLEDLYIFPDDIMSEKDYLIKRQELKKRISYLEDEISKRYAEHSKTIPKHDLSFLNKASQYLLTHNLVSENTIKYNELVKVIDKKMLRSFMQRVIKKITIEENKHIFSIEFANDMIHRFVYRI
;
A
#
# COMPACT_ATOMS: atom_id res chain seq x y z
N MET A 1 18.64 32.13 -1.31
CA MET A 1 19.69 31.14 -1.69
C MET A 1 19.24 29.69 -1.49
N LEU A 2 18.07 29.27 -1.99
CA LEU A 2 17.56 27.88 -1.81
C LEU A 2 17.10 27.20 -3.12
N LYS A 3 17.36 27.81 -4.29
CA LYS A 3 16.95 27.26 -5.59
C LYS A 3 17.62 25.92 -5.96
N ASN A 4 18.68 25.53 -5.24
CA ASN A 4 19.50 24.35 -5.58
C ASN A 4 19.33 23.15 -4.63
N ALA A 5 18.57 23.29 -3.54
CA ALA A 5 18.44 22.21 -2.56
C ALA A 5 17.61 21.01 -3.07
N GLY A 6 16.65 21.27 -3.98
CA GLY A 6 15.85 20.22 -4.61
C GLY A 6 16.72 19.25 -5.41
N TYR A 7 17.56 19.76 -6.31
CA TYR A 7 18.42 18.94 -7.18
C TYR A 7 19.37 18.02 -6.41
N ILE A 8 19.89 18.46 -5.26
CA ILE A 8 20.82 17.69 -4.42
C ILE A 8 20.12 16.51 -3.73
N LEU A 9 18.82 16.63 -3.42
CA LEU A 9 18.04 15.52 -2.87
C LEU A 9 17.75 14.45 -3.94
N PHE A 10 17.49 14.88 -5.19
CA PHE A 10 17.07 13.97 -6.26
C PHE A 10 18.21 13.13 -6.85
N ASP A 11 19.44 13.65 -6.88
CA ASP A 11 20.61 12.87 -7.34
C ASP A 11 20.98 11.73 -6.37
N LYS A 12 20.79 11.94 -5.06
CA LYS A 12 21.00 10.88 -4.05
C LYS A 12 19.93 9.78 -4.09
N ILE A 13 18.70 10.10 -4.53
CA ILE A 13 17.61 9.12 -4.64
C ILE A 13 17.79 8.21 -5.87
N LYS A 14 18.41 8.71 -6.94
CA LYS A 14 18.76 7.91 -8.14
C LYS A 14 19.68 6.73 -7.81
N TYR A 15 20.49 6.83 -6.75
CA TYR A 15 21.43 5.77 -6.32
C TYR A 15 20.85 4.66 -5.43
N ARG A 16 19.55 4.69 -5.10
CA ARG A 16 18.91 3.61 -4.31
C ARG A 16 17.89 2.79 -5.10
N GLN A 17 17.97 2.78 -6.43
CA GLN A 17 17.29 1.76 -7.23
C GLN A 17 18.19 0.55 -7.49
N VAL A 18 18.41 -0.24 -6.45
CA VAL A 18 18.51 -1.70 -6.60
C VAL A 18 17.71 -2.31 -5.44
N VAL A 19 16.39 -2.15 -5.48
CA VAL A 19 15.51 -2.98 -4.65
C VAL A 19 15.61 -4.38 -5.23
N LYS A 20 16.59 -5.16 -4.75
CA LYS A 20 16.59 -6.61 -4.95
C LYS A 20 15.22 -7.10 -4.47
N LYS A 21 14.43 -7.64 -5.40
CA LYS A 21 13.21 -8.38 -5.08
C LYS A 21 13.62 -9.43 -4.03
N ASP A 22 13.12 -9.32 -2.81
CA ASP A 22 13.44 -10.29 -1.75
C ASP A 22 12.76 -11.61 -2.10
N THR A 23 13.45 -12.42 -2.90
CA THR A 23 13.02 -13.73 -3.38
C THR A 23 12.65 -14.64 -2.20
N GLN A 24 13.29 -14.48 -1.04
CA GLN A 24 13.01 -15.28 0.14
C GLN A 24 11.69 -14.87 0.83
N ALA A 25 11.40 -13.57 0.93
CA ALA A 25 10.10 -13.10 1.44
C ALA A 25 8.93 -13.53 0.55
N HIS A 26 9.13 -13.52 -0.77
CA HIS A 26 8.15 -14.04 -1.72
C HIS A 26 7.90 -15.55 -1.52
N ASN A 27 8.96 -16.34 -1.32
CA ASN A 27 8.86 -17.78 -1.09
C ASN A 27 8.13 -18.10 0.21
N LEU A 28 8.43 -17.40 1.31
CA LEU A 28 7.72 -17.56 2.59
C LEU A 28 6.23 -17.25 2.48
N LYS A 29 5.87 -16.22 1.73
CA LYS A 29 4.47 -15.87 1.50
C LYS A 29 3.74 -16.93 0.67
N SER A 30 4.39 -17.44 -0.37
CA SER A 30 3.84 -18.54 -1.18
C SER A 30 3.67 -19.82 -0.36
N GLU A 31 4.62 -20.12 0.54
CA GLU A 31 4.50 -21.25 1.45
C GLU A 31 3.32 -21.08 2.42
N LYS A 32 3.14 -19.89 3.01
CA LYS A 32 1.99 -19.58 3.86
C LYS A 32 0.67 -19.81 3.12
N GLU A 33 0.54 -19.30 1.90
CA GLU A 33 -0.67 -19.48 1.08
C GLU A 33 -0.96 -20.96 0.79
N ASN A 34 0.07 -21.79 0.63
CA ASN A 34 -0.09 -23.23 0.42
C ASN A 34 -0.57 -23.94 1.69
N VAL A 35 -0.02 -23.58 2.87
CA VAL A 35 -0.44 -24.16 4.16
C VAL A 35 -1.87 -23.73 4.52
N GLU A 36 -2.26 -22.50 4.23
CA GLU A 36 -3.65 -22.04 4.40
C GLU A 36 -4.63 -22.77 3.47
N LYS A 37 -4.21 -23.05 2.22
CA LYS A 37 -5.01 -23.89 1.30
C LYS A 37 -5.14 -25.31 1.83
N ALA A 38 -4.09 -25.88 2.40
CA ALA A 38 -4.13 -27.21 3.01
C ALA A 38 -5.07 -27.25 4.22
N LEU A 39 -5.07 -26.20 5.06
CA LEU A 39 -6.00 -26.07 6.18
C LEU A 39 -7.46 -25.99 5.72
N ARG A 40 -7.76 -25.17 4.70
CA ARG A 40 -9.12 -25.11 4.13
C ARG A 40 -9.57 -26.47 3.59
N ARG A 41 -8.70 -27.15 2.84
CA ARG A 41 -8.99 -28.50 2.32
C ARG A 41 -9.21 -29.54 3.42
N LEU A 42 -8.47 -29.44 4.53
CA LEU A 42 -8.65 -30.31 5.70
C LEU A 42 -10.00 -30.06 6.37
N GLU A 43 -10.40 -28.80 6.51
CA GLU A 43 -11.70 -28.41 7.07
C GLU A 43 -12.85 -28.84 6.14
N ASP A 44 -12.71 -28.65 4.83
CA ASP A 44 -13.69 -29.11 3.83
C ASP A 44 -13.85 -30.65 3.88
N LEU A 45 -12.75 -31.39 3.87
CA LEU A 45 -12.76 -32.86 3.89
C LEU A 45 -13.45 -33.44 5.13
N TYR A 46 -13.28 -32.80 6.30
CA TYR A 46 -13.93 -33.24 7.54
C TYR A 46 -15.45 -32.96 7.56
N ILE A 47 -15.92 -31.93 6.86
CA ILE A 47 -17.35 -31.57 6.83
C ILE A 47 -18.17 -32.54 5.98
N PHE A 48 -17.54 -33.22 5.01
CA PHE A 48 -18.24 -34.17 4.14
C PHE A 48 -18.10 -35.61 4.67
N PRO A 49 -19.21 -36.32 4.89
CA PRO A 49 -19.28 -37.54 5.73
C PRO A 49 -18.70 -38.82 5.10
N ASP A 50 -18.02 -38.72 3.96
CA ASP A 50 -17.39 -39.87 3.29
C ASP A 50 -15.95 -40.14 3.79
N ASP A 51 -15.40 -39.33 4.71
CA ASP A 51 -13.99 -39.42 5.11
C ASP A 51 -13.73 -40.32 6.34
N ILE A 52 -12.64 -41.08 6.24
CA ILE A 52 -12.18 -42.14 7.16
C ILE A 52 -11.36 -41.56 8.34
N MET A 53 -11.18 -40.23 8.38
CA MET A 53 -10.31 -39.57 9.35
C MET A 53 -10.97 -39.47 10.73
N SER A 54 -10.30 -40.02 11.75
CA SER A 54 -10.71 -39.86 13.14
C SER A 54 -10.67 -38.38 13.56
N GLU A 55 -11.64 -37.94 14.37
CA GLU A 55 -11.67 -36.61 14.98
C GLU A 55 -10.32 -36.25 15.64
N LYS A 56 -9.68 -37.23 16.28
CA LYS A 56 -8.36 -37.06 16.90
C LYS A 56 -7.29 -36.70 15.87
N ASP A 57 -7.24 -37.40 14.74
CA ASP A 57 -6.26 -37.16 13.69
C ASP A 57 -6.50 -35.82 12.99
N TYR A 58 -7.78 -35.44 12.81
CA TYR A 58 -8.17 -34.12 12.32
C TYR A 58 -7.67 -33.00 13.24
N LEU A 59 -7.92 -33.12 14.56
CA LEU A 59 -7.50 -32.12 15.54
C LEU A 59 -5.97 -31.95 15.56
N ILE A 60 -5.22 -33.05 15.49
CA ILE A 60 -3.75 -33.03 15.43
C ILE A 60 -3.29 -32.28 14.16
N LYS A 61 -3.75 -32.70 12.98
CA LYS A 61 -3.36 -32.06 11.70
C LYS A 61 -3.74 -30.59 11.64
N ARG A 62 -4.92 -30.23 12.14
CA ARG A 62 -5.39 -28.84 12.20
C ARG A 62 -4.47 -27.99 13.09
N GLN A 63 -4.08 -28.52 14.25
CA GLN A 63 -3.17 -27.83 15.16
C GLN A 63 -1.78 -27.66 14.54
N GLU A 64 -1.26 -28.68 13.85
CA GLU A 64 0.02 -28.61 13.14
C GLU A 64 0.03 -27.54 12.05
N LEU A 65 -1.01 -27.52 11.19
CA LEU A 65 -1.14 -26.51 10.13
C LEU A 65 -1.24 -25.09 10.72
N LYS A 66 -2.01 -24.89 11.80
CA LYS A 66 -2.11 -23.59 12.48
C LYS A 66 -0.77 -23.16 13.09
N LYS A 67 -0.04 -24.08 13.73
CA LYS A 67 1.31 -23.82 14.24
C LYS A 67 2.27 -23.43 13.11
N ARG A 68 2.18 -24.09 11.95
CA ARG A 68 3.01 -23.76 10.79
C ARG A 68 2.68 -22.39 10.20
N ILE A 69 1.40 -22.02 10.13
CA ILE A 69 0.98 -20.68 9.70
C ILE A 69 1.54 -19.61 10.64
N SER A 70 1.38 -19.78 11.95
CA SER A 70 1.89 -18.84 12.95
C SER A 70 3.42 -18.70 12.87
N TYR A 71 4.15 -19.81 12.70
CA TYR A 71 5.59 -19.78 12.49
C TYR A 71 5.98 -18.99 11.22
N LEU A 72 5.30 -19.22 10.10
CA LEU A 72 5.56 -18.50 8.86
C LEU A 72 5.24 -17.00 8.98
N GLU A 73 4.19 -16.63 9.71
CA GLU A 73 3.84 -15.24 10.00
C GLU A 73 4.90 -14.53 10.85
N ASP A 74 5.42 -15.22 11.86
CA ASP A 74 6.51 -14.71 12.70
C ASP A 74 7.80 -14.53 11.90
N GLU A 75 8.16 -15.49 11.05
CA GLU A 75 9.35 -15.40 10.20
C GLU A 75 9.23 -14.28 9.16
N ILE A 76 8.05 -14.11 8.56
CA ILE A 76 7.76 -12.97 7.67
C ILE A 76 7.90 -11.66 8.45
N SER A 77 7.34 -11.58 9.65
CA SER A 77 7.37 -10.37 10.50
C SER A 77 8.79 -10.02 10.97
N LYS A 78 9.58 -11.02 11.40
CA LYS A 78 11.00 -10.85 11.75
C LYS A 78 11.81 -10.36 10.55
N ARG A 79 11.59 -10.94 9.36
CA ARG A 79 12.25 -10.49 8.13
C ARG A 79 11.90 -9.05 7.77
N TYR A 80 10.64 -8.64 7.91
CA TYR A 80 10.25 -7.24 7.75
C TYR A 80 10.90 -6.33 8.81
N ALA A 81 11.03 -6.80 10.05
CA ALA A 81 11.72 -6.06 11.11
C ALA A 81 13.24 -5.96 10.87
N GLU A 82 13.88 -7.00 10.33
CA GLU A 82 15.29 -7.01 9.93
C GLU A 82 15.57 -6.14 8.70
N HIS A 83 14.70 -6.19 7.68
CA HIS A 83 14.73 -5.22 6.57
C HIS A 83 14.42 -3.79 7.02
N SER A 84 13.68 -3.60 8.13
CA SER A 84 13.48 -2.27 8.72
C SER A 84 14.71 -1.74 9.47
N LYS A 85 15.72 -2.57 9.73
CA LYS A 85 17.04 -2.10 10.19
C LYS A 85 17.87 -1.50 9.04
N THR A 86 17.55 -1.79 7.78
CA THR A 86 18.23 -1.24 6.59
C THR A 86 17.43 -0.17 5.83
N ILE A 87 16.15 0.01 6.16
CA ILE A 87 15.35 1.16 5.71
C ILE A 87 14.78 1.85 6.95
N PRO A 88 15.34 3.01 7.37
CA PRO A 88 14.84 3.71 8.54
C PRO A 88 13.36 4.05 8.37
N LYS A 89 12.50 3.64 9.32
CA LYS A 89 11.11 4.15 9.43
C LYS A 89 11.04 5.69 9.45
N HIS A 90 12.15 6.34 9.80
CA HIS A 90 12.34 7.79 9.67
C HIS A 90 12.22 8.27 8.21
N ASP A 91 12.75 7.54 7.23
CA ASP A 91 12.76 7.95 5.82
C ASP A 91 11.35 7.95 5.22
N LEU A 92 10.48 6.99 5.54
CA LEU A 92 9.11 6.98 4.99
C LEU A 92 8.23 8.08 5.59
N SER A 93 8.35 8.35 6.89
CA SER A 93 7.62 9.45 7.53
C SER A 93 8.14 10.81 7.07
N PHE A 94 9.46 10.94 6.87
CA PHE A 94 10.09 12.12 6.31
C PHE A 94 9.74 12.31 4.83
N LEU A 95 9.75 11.27 4.00
CA LEU A 95 9.33 11.33 2.60
C LEU A 95 7.85 11.67 2.47
N ASN A 96 7.00 11.14 3.36
CA ASN A 96 5.59 11.52 3.41
C ASN A 96 5.43 12.99 3.81
N LYS A 97 6.17 13.47 4.80
CA LYS A 97 6.16 14.89 5.20
C LYS A 97 6.75 15.80 4.12
N ALA A 98 7.82 15.40 3.46
CA ALA A 98 8.47 16.13 2.37
C ALA A 98 7.58 16.16 1.12
N SER A 99 6.91 15.06 0.80
CA SER A 99 5.94 14.99 -0.31
C SER A 99 4.68 15.79 0.01
N GLN A 100 4.19 15.73 1.24
CA GLN A 100 3.09 16.60 1.70
C GLN A 100 3.51 18.07 1.65
N TYR A 101 4.72 18.41 2.09
CA TYR A 101 5.27 19.76 1.99
C TYR A 101 5.40 20.22 0.54
N LEU A 102 5.90 19.38 -0.37
CA LEU A 102 5.99 19.68 -1.79
C LEU A 102 4.60 19.84 -2.42
N LEU A 103 3.64 18.99 -2.07
CA LEU A 103 2.26 19.12 -2.55
C LEU A 103 1.65 20.42 -2.04
N THR A 104 1.75 20.73 -0.74
CA THR A 104 1.30 21.99 -0.16
C THR A 104 2.00 23.19 -0.80
N HIS A 105 3.31 23.14 -1.01
CA HIS A 105 4.05 24.23 -1.64
C HIS A 105 3.65 24.44 -3.10
N ASN A 106 3.45 23.36 -3.87
CA ASN A 106 2.96 23.46 -5.25
C ASN A 106 1.49 23.90 -5.32
N LEU A 107 0.68 23.58 -4.31
CA LEU A 107 -0.71 24.03 -4.18
C LEU A 107 -0.83 25.49 -3.73
N VAL A 108 0.14 25.98 -2.94
CA VAL A 108 0.22 27.36 -2.45
C VAL A 108 0.95 28.28 -3.43
N SER A 109 1.82 27.73 -4.28
CA SER A 109 2.47 28.50 -5.34
C SER A 109 1.46 28.91 -6.42
N GLU A 110 1.60 30.12 -6.97
CA GLU A 110 0.80 30.63 -8.10
C GLU A 110 0.98 29.83 -9.41
N ASN A 111 1.85 28.81 -9.39
CA ASN A 111 2.14 27.99 -10.55
C ASN A 111 1.12 26.85 -10.69
N THR A 112 0.59 26.70 -11.89
CA THR A 112 -0.31 25.60 -12.26
C THR A 112 0.39 24.25 -12.05
N ILE A 113 -0.24 23.34 -11.30
CA ILE A 113 0.29 22.00 -11.05
C ILE A 113 0.31 21.20 -12.36
N LYS A 114 1.50 20.91 -12.87
CA LYS A 114 1.68 20.05 -14.05
C LYS A 114 1.64 18.58 -13.65
N TYR A 115 0.46 17.96 -13.77
CA TYR A 115 0.25 16.54 -13.45
C TYR A 115 1.28 15.62 -14.13
N ASN A 116 1.60 15.88 -15.41
CA ASN A 116 2.55 15.08 -16.19
C ASN A 116 3.99 15.11 -15.64
N GLU A 117 4.37 16.19 -14.96
CA GLU A 117 5.68 16.28 -14.28
C GLU A 117 5.59 15.60 -12.91
N LEU A 118 4.45 15.74 -12.22
CA LEU A 118 4.20 15.13 -10.91
C LEU A 118 4.22 13.60 -10.94
N VAL A 119 3.58 12.97 -11.93
CA VAL A 119 3.53 11.50 -12.06
C VAL A 119 4.87 10.86 -12.44
N LYS A 120 5.81 11.64 -12.98
CA LYS A 120 7.17 11.15 -13.26
C LYS A 120 7.99 11.00 -11.98
N VAL A 121 7.60 11.72 -10.93
CA VAL A 121 8.35 11.83 -9.66
C VAL A 121 7.65 11.05 -8.55
N ILE A 122 6.32 11.05 -8.52
CA ILE A 122 5.51 10.42 -7.47
C ILE A 122 4.90 9.12 -7.97
N ASP A 123 5.05 8.04 -7.19
CA ASP A 123 4.44 6.75 -7.50
C ASP A 123 2.90 6.85 -7.60
N LYS A 124 2.34 6.14 -8.58
CA LYS A 124 0.89 6.11 -8.86
C LYS A 124 0.07 5.69 -7.64
N LYS A 125 0.57 4.73 -6.85
CA LYS A 125 -0.12 4.29 -5.62
C LYS A 125 -0.17 5.40 -4.58
N MET A 126 0.93 6.13 -4.43
CA MET A 126 1.04 7.23 -3.48
C MET A 126 0.12 8.39 -3.85
N LEU A 127 0.07 8.78 -5.14
CA LEU A 127 -0.89 9.78 -5.62
C LEU A 127 -2.33 9.35 -5.38
N ARG A 128 -2.66 8.08 -5.64
CA ARG A 128 -4.00 7.54 -5.37
C ARG A 128 -4.35 7.64 -3.89
N SER A 129 -3.46 7.19 -3.01
CA SER A 129 -3.67 7.27 -1.55
C SER A 129 -3.78 8.71 -1.06
N PHE A 130 -3.04 9.64 -1.65
CA PHE A 130 -3.20 11.06 -1.35
C PHE A 130 -4.57 11.58 -1.76
N MET A 131 -4.99 11.35 -3.01
CA MET A 131 -6.29 11.81 -3.51
C MET A 131 -7.45 11.20 -2.73
N GLN A 132 -7.35 9.94 -2.31
CA GLN A 132 -8.34 9.28 -1.44
C GLN A 132 -8.41 9.87 -0.03
N ARG A 133 -7.35 10.53 0.45
CA ARG A 133 -7.36 11.24 1.74
C ARG A 133 -7.85 12.67 1.62
N VAL A 134 -7.65 13.30 0.47
CA VAL A 134 -8.03 14.70 0.21
C VAL A 134 -9.48 14.82 -0.23
N ILE A 135 -9.95 13.93 -1.10
CA ILE A 135 -11.30 13.95 -1.66
C ILE A 135 -12.20 13.02 -0.88
N LYS A 136 -13.26 13.59 -0.31
CA LYS A 136 -14.32 12.85 0.40
C LYS A 136 -15.37 12.33 -0.59
N LYS A 137 -15.83 13.18 -1.51
CA LYS A 137 -16.88 12.82 -2.48
C LYS A 137 -16.74 13.62 -3.77
N ILE A 138 -17.07 12.98 -4.90
CA ILE A 138 -17.22 13.64 -6.20
C ILE A 138 -18.67 13.41 -6.66
N THR A 139 -19.39 14.49 -6.95
CA THR A 139 -20.75 14.45 -7.51
C THR A 139 -20.67 14.74 -9.01
N ILE A 140 -21.31 13.91 -9.82
CA ILE A 140 -21.33 14.00 -11.28
C ILE A 140 -22.79 14.16 -11.71
N GLU A 141 -23.08 15.09 -12.62
CA GLU A 141 -24.43 15.27 -13.17
C GLU A 141 -24.72 14.26 -14.30
N GLU A 142 -25.97 14.21 -14.76
CA GLU A 142 -26.41 13.32 -15.85
C GLU A 142 -25.65 13.54 -17.17
N ASN A 143 -25.19 14.78 -17.42
CA ASN A 143 -24.36 15.15 -18.57
C ASN A 143 -22.90 14.66 -18.46
N LYS A 144 -22.55 13.89 -17.41
CA LYS A 144 -21.20 13.38 -17.07
C LYS A 144 -20.19 14.47 -16.68
N HIS A 145 -20.61 15.70 -16.45
CA HIS A 145 -19.75 16.75 -15.91
C HIS A 145 -19.69 16.67 -14.38
N ILE A 146 -18.56 17.10 -13.83
CA ILE A 146 -18.35 17.12 -12.39
C ILE A 146 -19.14 18.29 -11.82
N PHE A 147 -20.20 18.01 -11.05
CA PHE A 147 -20.98 19.05 -10.38
C PHE A 147 -20.20 19.68 -9.22
N SER A 148 -19.63 18.82 -8.36
CA SER A 148 -18.96 19.26 -7.15
C SER A 148 -17.93 18.25 -6.65
N ILE A 149 -16.89 18.76 -6.01
CA ILE A 149 -15.95 17.97 -5.21
C ILE A 149 -16.05 18.42 -3.76
N GLU A 150 -16.30 17.47 -2.88
CA GLU A 150 -16.26 17.63 -1.42
C GLU A 150 -14.92 17.11 -0.92
N PHE A 151 -14.21 17.96 -0.17
CA PHE A 151 -12.92 17.66 0.42
C PHE A 151 -13.07 17.09 1.83
N ALA A 152 -12.03 16.42 2.33
CA ALA A 152 -12.03 15.80 3.66
C ALA A 152 -12.19 16.79 4.83
N ASN A 153 -12.01 18.09 4.59
CA ASN A 153 -12.26 19.19 5.53
C ASN A 153 -13.65 19.82 5.36
N ASP A 154 -14.58 19.14 4.67
CA ASP A 154 -15.94 19.57 4.38
C ASP A 154 -16.07 20.82 3.48
N MET A 155 -14.97 21.29 2.87
CA MET A 155 -15.06 22.30 1.81
C MET A 155 -15.69 21.70 0.55
N ILE A 156 -16.59 22.45 -0.08
CA ILE A 156 -17.25 22.04 -1.31
C ILE A 156 -16.86 23.03 -2.41
N HIS A 157 -16.23 22.51 -3.47
CA HIS A 157 -16.02 23.27 -4.69
C HIS A 157 -17.06 22.84 -5.72
N ARG A 158 -17.80 23.81 -6.28
CA ARG A 158 -18.80 23.60 -7.33
C ARG A 158 -18.28 24.13 -8.65
N PHE A 159 -18.47 23.34 -9.70
CA PHE A 159 -18.09 23.75 -11.04
C PHE A 159 -19.28 24.40 -11.73
N VAL A 160 -19.03 25.50 -12.42
CA VAL A 160 -20.02 26.19 -13.25
C VAL A 160 -19.50 26.15 -14.69
N TYR A 161 -20.23 25.43 -15.54
CA TYR A 161 -19.91 25.31 -16.95
C TYR A 161 -20.70 26.36 -17.73
N ARG A 162 -20.03 27.05 -18.65
CA ARG A 162 -20.75 27.82 -19.68
C ARG A 162 -21.32 26.82 -20.68
N ILE A 163 -22.63 26.87 -20.85
CA ILE A 163 -23.39 26.17 -21.89
C ILE A 163 -23.21 26.95 -23.19
#